data_AF-A0A928DM65-F1
#
_entry.id   AF-A0A928DM65-F1
#
_cell.length_a   1.000
_cell.length_b   1.000
_cell.length_c   1.000
_cell.angle_alpha   90.00
_cell.angle_beta   90.00
_cell.angle_gamma   90.00
#
_symmetry.space_group_name_H-M   'P 1'
#
loop_
_entity.id
_entity.type
_entity.pdbx_description
1 polymer ?
#
loop_
_entity_poly.entity_id
_entity_poly.type
_entity_poly.pdbx_seq_one_letter_code
_entity_poly.pdbx_strand_id
1 'polypeptide(L)'
;MKNPLQRLLEQRQAKLPPETDAFRVSDGAPWPGVFIDALADRLLVSLRDTALPPVLKDCLKASGRPVYVKRLDKDVKEPPVFLCGPEVPLRFVIQENGVRYLMDMGAGYSQGIFLDQRDNRAELRRICRPGMKVLNTFAYTGAFSVCAALAGAQTTTLDLAQPCLSWCRENMALNDIDPDDHYFCKGDALHWLDRFARQGRRFDIIVLDPPTFSRDEKGHVWRVEKDYDHLVNLAAACLAPGGRILCSTNCRKLTMPAFRRMVSAGIPSASLISVPMPFDFDGEDYLKCIWAQN
;
A
#
# COMPACT_ATOMS: atom_id res chain seq x y z
N MET A 1 30.98 7.07 -18.45
CA MET A 1 29.67 7.63 -18.02
C MET A 1 29.16 6.80 -16.85
N LYS A 2 28.63 7.42 -15.78
CA LYS A 2 28.00 6.66 -14.68
C LYS A 2 26.84 5.82 -15.25
N ASN A 3 26.70 4.59 -14.75
CA ASN A 3 25.59 3.69 -15.07
C ASN A 3 24.24 4.42 -14.82
N PRO A 4 23.32 4.51 -15.82
CA PRO A 4 22.06 5.24 -15.69
C PRO A 4 21.17 4.72 -14.54
N LEU A 5 21.19 3.42 -14.26
CA LEU A 5 20.48 2.84 -13.12
C LEU A 5 21.05 3.35 -11.80
N GLN A 6 22.38 3.36 -11.66
CA GLN A 6 23.06 3.84 -10.45
C GLN A 6 22.74 5.32 -10.20
N ARG A 7 22.67 6.13 -11.26
CA ARG A 7 22.27 7.54 -11.15
C ARG A 7 20.83 7.68 -10.63
N LEU A 8 19.88 6.91 -11.15
CA LEU A 8 18.50 6.94 -10.67
C LEU A 8 18.38 6.51 -9.21
N LEU A 9 19.07 5.44 -8.82
CA LEU A 9 19.15 4.98 -7.42
C LEU A 9 19.62 6.11 -6.50
N GLU A 10 20.76 6.74 -6.82
CA GLU A 10 21.32 7.87 -6.05
C GLU A 10 20.32 9.05 -5.97
N GLN A 11 19.68 9.39 -7.09
CA GLN A 11 18.74 10.52 -7.16
C GLN A 11 17.45 10.29 -6.36
N ARG A 12 16.92 9.07 -6.36
CA ARG A 12 15.71 8.72 -5.58
C ARG A 12 16.03 8.63 -4.10
N GLN A 13 17.11 7.92 -3.74
CA GLN A 13 17.54 7.79 -2.34
C GLN A 13 17.81 9.15 -1.69
N ALA A 14 18.44 10.09 -2.40
CA ALA A 14 18.77 11.41 -1.87
C ALA A 14 17.54 12.27 -1.45
N LYS A 15 16.33 11.89 -1.88
CA LYS A 15 15.07 12.56 -1.54
C LYS A 15 14.29 11.84 -0.43
N LEU A 16 14.76 10.67 0.01
CA LEU A 16 14.11 9.85 1.02
C LEU A 16 14.82 10.00 2.37
N PRO A 17 14.12 9.80 3.50
CA PRO A 17 14.77 9.69 4.79
C PRO A 17 15.83 8.58 4.77
N PRO A 18 16.95 8.72 5.51
CA PRO A 18 17.99 7.71 5.60
C PRO A 18 17.47 6.33 6.02
N GLU A 19 16.38 6.29 6.80
CA GLU A 19 15.72 5.09 7.28
C GLU A 19 14.68 4.53 6.29
N THR A 20 14.88 4.77 4.99
CA THR A 20 14.08 4.21 3.90
C THR A 20 14.98 3.50 2.88
N ASP A 21 14.84 2.19 2.78
CA ASP A 21 15.59 1.34 1.86
C ASP A 21 14.69 0.65 0.81
N ALA A 22 13.39 0.96 0.82
CA ALA A 22 12.42 0.49 -0.15
C ALA A 22 11.72 1.64 -0.89
N PHE A 23 11.87 1.69 -2.21
CA PHE A 23 11.35 2.78 -3.05
C PHE A 23 11.37 2.44 -4.55
N ARG A 24 10.61 3.22 -5.33
CA ARG A 24 10.57 3.12 -6.79
C ARG A 24 11.80 3.79 -7.40
N VAL A 25 12.63 3.02 -8.09
CA VAL A 25 13.83 3.53 -8.77
C VAL A 25 13.46 4.11 -10.14
N SER A 26 12.66 3.36 -10.91
CA SER A 26 12.20 3.72 -12.25
C SER A 26 10.73 3.37 -12.39
N ASP A 27 9.92 4.34 -12.81
CA ASP A 27 8.48 4.18 -13.03
C ASP A 27 8.10 4.19 -14.52
N GLY A 28 8.86 3.46 -15.34
CA GLY A 28 8.69 3.41 -16.80
C GLY A 28 9.57 4.38 -17.59
N ALA A 29 10.28 5.29 -16.92
CA ALA A 29 11.30 6.13 -17.55
C ALA A 29 12.69 5.88 -16.91
N PRO A 30 13.79 5.84 -17.69
CA PRO A 30 13.87 6.02 -19.14
C PRO A 30 13.56 4.74 -19.94
N TRP A 31 13.07 3.68 -19.30
CA TRP A 31 12.79 2.38 -19.92
C TRP A 31 11.28 2.10 -19.96
N PRO A 32 10.58 2.45 -21.07
CA PRO A 32 9.14 2.23 -21.20
C PRO A 32 8.72 0.80 -20.88
N GLY A 33 7.70 0.66 -20.03
CA GLY A 33 7.18 -0.63 -19.58
C GLY A 33 8.04 -1.33 -18.52
N VAL A 34 9.15 -0.73 -18.08
CA VAL A 34 10.00 -1.30 -17.01
C VAL A 34 9.82 -0.51 -15.72
N PHE A 35 9.53 -1.25 -14.65
CA PHE A 35 9.43 -0.73 -13.31
C PHE A 35 10.52 -1.36 -12.45
N ILE A 36 11.24 -0.56 -11.69
CA ILE A 36 12.33 -1.06 -10.83
C ILE A 36 12.07 -0.58 -9.42
N ASP A 37 11.92 -1.51 -8.49
CA ASP A 37 11.85 -1.25 -7.05
C ASP A 37 13.18 -1.63 -6.40
N ALA A 38 13.75 -0.72 -5.60
CA ALA A 38 14.79 -1.07 -4.64
C ALA A 38 14.09 -1.59 -3.39
N LEU A 39 14.53 -2.73 -2.87
CA LEU A 39 13.96 -3.39 -1.70
C LEU A 39 15.10 -3.84 -0.78
N ALA A 40 15.50 -3.01 0.18
CA ALA A 40 16.72 -3.19 0.95
C ALA A 40 17.96 -3.33 0.05
N ASP A 41 18.63 -4.48 0.06
CA ASP A 41 19.86 -4.75 -0.69
C ASP A 41 19.65 -5.18 -2.15
N ARG A 42 18.41 -5.43 -2.58
CA ARG A 42 18.09 -6.02 -3.90
C ARG A 42 17.23 -5.13 -4.78
N LEU A 43 17.16 -5.51 -6.06
CA LEU A 43 16.29 -4.88 -7.06
C LEU A 43 15.25 -5.85 -7.56
N LEU A 44 13.99 -5.42 -7.59
CA LEU A 44 12.89 -6.10 -8.27
C LEU A 44 12.56 -5.35 -9.55
N VAL A 45 12.69 -6.02 -10.69
CA VAL A 45 12.34 -5.49 -12.01
C VAL A 45 11.02 -6.10 -12.45
N SER A 46 10.01 -5.25 -12.65
CA SER A 46 8.70 -5.66 -13.18
C SER A 46 8.54 -5.17 -14.61
N LEU A 47 8.18 -6.05 -15.53
CA LEU A 47 8.05 -5.78 -16.96
C LEU A 47 6.57 -5.81 -17.39
N ARG A 48 6.06 -4.71 -17.93
CA ARG A 48 4.70 -4.59 -18.50
C ARG A 48 4.81 -4.44 -20.01
N ASP A 49 4.24 -5.40 -20.74
CA ASP A 49 4.15 -5.40 -22.21
C ASP A 49 5.49 -5.15 -22.93
N THR A 50 6.61 -5.55 -22.30
CA THR A 50 7.96 -5.32 -22.80
C THR A 50 8.92 -6.42 -22.37
N ALA A 51 10.03 -6.57 -23.10
CA ALA A 51 11.15 -7.41 -22.70
C ALA A 51 12.21 -6.58 -21.95
N LEU A 52 13.06 -7.22 -21.15
CA LEU A 52 14.15 -6.54 -20.46
C LEU A 52 15.14 -5.95 -21.49
N PRO A 53 15.32 -4.61 -21.57
CA PRO A 53 16.23 -4.00 -22.54
C PRO A 53 17.68 -4.46 -22.32
N PRO A 54 18.45 -4.82 -23.37
CA PRO A 54 19.83 -5.27 -23.23
C PRO A 54 20.73 -4.30 -22.45
N VAL A 55 20.63 -3.01 -22.76
CA VAL A 55 21.39 -1.96 -22.06
C VAL A 55 21.06 -1.93 -20.56
N LEU A 56 19.78 -2.09 -20.19
CA LEU A 56 19.38 -2.17 -18.78
C LEU A 56 19.88 -3.46 -18.12
N LYS A 57 19.85 -4.59 -18.83
CA LYS A 57 20.39 -5.87 -18.33
C LYS A 57 21.87 -5.74 -17.96
N ASP A 58 22.66 -5.07 -18.78
CA ASP A 58 24.08 -4.80 -18.49
C ASP A 58 24.24 -3.86 -17.29
N CYS A 59 23.39 -2.83 -17.19
CA CYS A 59 23.36 -1.93 -16.04
C CYS A 59 23.01 -2.66 -14.73
N LEU A 60 22.06 -3.59 -14.76
CA LEU A 60 21.65 -4.42 -13.62
C LEU A 60 22.79 -5.35 -13.18
N LYS A 61 23.44 -6.04 -14.12
CA LYS A 61 24.63 -6.87 -13.81
C LYS A 61 25.77 -6.05 -13.21
N ALA A 62 26.06 -4.88 -13.79
CA ALA A 62 27.11 -4.00 -13.30
C ALA A 62 26.81 -3.40 -11.91
N SER A 63 25.57 -3.46 -11.42
CA SER A 63 25.23 -2.99 -10.07
C SER A 63 25.79 -3.88 -8.96
N GLY A 64 26.08 -5.15 -9.26
CA GLY A 64 26.53 -6.14 -8.27
C GLY A 64 25.47 -6.55 -7.23
N ARG A 65 24.26 -5.99 -7.29
CA ARG A 65 23.15 -6.31 -6.37
C ARG A 65 22.43 -7.59 -6.79
N PRO A 66 21.74 -8.28 -5.87
CA PRO A 66 20.74 -9.29 -6.24
C PRO A 66 19.64 -8.64 -7.09
N VAL A 67 19.34 -9.23 -8.24
CA VAL A 67 18.30 -8.74 -9.14
C VAL A 67 17.32 -9.86 -9.46
N TYR A 68 16.05 -9.56 -9.30
CA TYR A 68 14.94 -10.44 -9.62
C TYR A 68 14.03 -9.77 -10.65
N VAL A 69 13.46 -10.56 -11.56
CA VAL A 69 12.63 -10.07 -12.68
C VAL A 69 11.29 -10.79 -12.68
N LYS A 70 10.19 -10.06 -12.84
CA LYS A 70 8.87 -10.64 -13.10
C LYS A 70 8.13 -9.91 -14.20
N ARG A 71 7.10 -10.55 -14.76
CA ARG A 71 6.11 -9.86 -15.58
C ARG A 71 5.07 -9.22 -14.68
N LEU A 72 4.69 -7.99 -15.02
CA LEU A 72 3.60 -7.28 -14.37
C LEU A 72 2.30 -7.63 -15.09
N ASP A 73 1.76 -8.78 -14.77
CA ASP A 73 0.48 -9.26 -15.28
C ASP A 73 -0.39 -9.66 -14.08
N LYS A 74 -1.59 -9.09 -14.01
CA LYS A 74 -2.55 -9.30 -12.91
C LYS A 74 -3.05 -10.75 -12.86
N ASP A 75 -2.97 -11.46 -13.98
CA ASP A 75 -3.44 -12.84 -14.12
C ASP A 75 -2.31 -13.85 -13.89
N VAL A 76 -1.06 -13.38 -13.81
CA VAL A 76 0.14 -14.20 -13.55
C VAL A 76 0.63 -13.98 -12.12
N LYS A 77 0.56 -15.03 -11.29
CA LYS A 77 0.97 -15.00 -9.87
C LYS A 77 2.33 -15.65 -9.63
N GLU A 78 3.18 -15.66 -10.64
CA GLU A 78 4.50 -16.30 -10.57
C GLU A 78 5.46 -15.45 -9.71
N PRO A 79 6.26 -16.09 -8.83
CA PRO A 79 7.38 -15.44 -8.17
C PRO A 79 8.37 -14.83 -9.18
N PRO A 80 9.10 -13.77 -8.79
CA PRO A 80 10.12 -13.21 -9.65
C PRO A 80 11.31 -14.16 -9.79
N VAL A 81 11.88 -14.20 -10.99
CA VAL A 81 12.99 -15.07 -11.35
C VAL A 81 14.31 -14.34 -11.10
N PHE A 82 15.27 -15.02 -10.49
CA PHE A 82 16.61 -14.51 -10.28
C PHE A 82 17.33 -14.23 -11.61
N LEU A 83 17.97 -13.06 -11.73
CA LEU A 83 18.69 -12.62 -12.94
C LEU A 83 20.21 -12.62 -12.76
N CYS A 84 20.71 -11.95 -11.71
CA CYS A 84 22.14 -11.77 -11.43
C CYS A 84 22.39 -11.26 -10.01
N GLY A 85 23.67 -11.19 -9.62
CA GLY A 85 24.12 -10.81 -8.28
C GLY A 85 24.34 -12.02 -7.36
N PRO A 86 24.52 -11.81 -6.05
CA PRO A 86 24.44 -12.90 -5.08
C PRO A 86 22.97 -13.29 -4.88
N GLU A 87 22.67 -14.58 -4.85
CA GLU A 87 21.33 -15.05 -4.52
C GLU A 87 21.07 -14.89 -3.02
N VAL A 88 19.91 -14.35 -2.67
CA VAL A 88 19.51 -14.03 -1.29
C VAL A 88 18.11 -14.59 -0.98
N PRO A 89 17.76 -14.80 0.31
CA PRO A 89 16.44 -15.31 0.67
C PRO A 89 15.30 -14.40 0.17
N LEU A 90 14.24 -14.99 -0.39
CA LEU A 90 13.08 -14.24 -0.92
C LEU A 90 12.22 -13.58 0.16
N ARG A 91 12.36 -14.02 1.42
CA ARG A 91 11.73 -13.42 2.59
C ARG A 91 12.75 -12.63 3.39
N PHE A 92 12.50 -11.34 3.57
CA PHE A 92 13.45 -10.37 4.14
C PHE A 92 12.72 -9.16 4.70
N VAL A 93 13.42 -8.31 5.45
CA VAL A 93 12.85 -7.08 6.02
C VAL A 93 13.35 -5.88 5.22
N ILE A 94 12.44 -4.93 4.96
CA ILE A 94 12.75 -3.59 4.47
C ILE A 94 12.46 -2.56 5.55
N GLN A 95 12.92 -1.33 5.34
CA GLN A 95 12.59 -0.16 6.14
C GLN A 95 12.02 0.96 5.27
N GLU A 96 10.95 1.59 5.75
CA GLU A 96 10.36 2.79 5.16
C GLU A 96 10.02 3.79 6.28
N ASN A 97 10.58 5.00 6.21
CA ASN A 97 10.38 6.06 7.22
C ASN A 97 10.63 5.58 8.65
N GLY A 98 11.65 4.74 8.85
CA GLY A 98 11.97 4.17 10.16
C GLY A 98 11.12 2.96 10.55
N VAL A 99 10.11 2.57 9.78
CA VAL A 99 9.21 1.43 10.05
C VAL A 99 9.67 0.19 9.30
N ARG A 100 9.71 -0.96 9.96
CA ARG A 100 10.14 -2.24 9.38
C ARG A 100 8.96 -3.00 8.79
N TYR A 101 9.13 -3.60 7.63
CA TYR A 101 8.11 -4.46 7.01
C TYR A 101 8.72 -5.75 6.47
N LEU A 102 8.03 -6.87 6.71
CA LEU A 102 8.35 -8.15 6.13
C LEU A 102 7.91 -8.19 4.67
N MET A 103 8.85 -8.52 3.81
CA MET A 103 8.65 -8.84 2.40
C MET A 103 8.75 -10.35 2.20
N ASP A 104 7.97 -10.88 1.26
CA ASP A 104 8.10 -12.24 0.74
C ASP A 104 7.86 -12.24 -0.77
N MET A 105 8.95 -12.32 -1.54
CA MET A 105 8.88 -12.37 -3.00
C MET A 105 8.33 -13.70 -3.55
N GLY A 106 8.17 -14.73 -2.71
CA GLY A 106 7.55 -16.00 -3.05
C GLY A 106 6.03 -16.03 -2.88
N ALA A 107 5.42 -15.02 -2.24
CA ALA A 107 4.00 -14.99 -1.89
C ALA A 107 3.02 -14.81 -3.08
N GLY A 108 3.52 -14.85 -4.32
CA GLY A 108 2.75 -14.81 -5.55
C GLY A 108 2.35 -13.40 -6.00
N TYR A 109 1.23 -12.88 -5.52
CA TYR A 109 0.58 -11.68 -6.11
C TYR A 109 1.30 -10.35 -5.77
N SER A 110 1.54 -10.10 -4.49
CA SER A 110 2.25 -8.91 -3.98
C SER A 110 3.28 -9.34 -2.93
N GLN A 111 4.34 -8.55 -2.79
CA GLN A 111 5.54 -8.94 -2.06
C GLN A 111 5.56 -8.49 -0.60
N GLY A 112 4.48 -7.89 -0.10
CA GLY A 112 4.34 -7.53 1.32
C GLY A 112 3.93 -6.09 1.58
N ILE A 113 4.19 -5.15 0.67
CA ILE A 113 3.76 -3.74 0.81
C ILE A 113 3.55 -3.08 -0.56
N PHE A 114 2.67 -2.08 -0.60
CA PHE A 114 2.50 -1.19 -1.74
C PHE A 114 3.24 0.13 -1.47
N LEU A 115 4.34 0.36 -2.19
CA LEU A 115 5.25 1.49 -1.97
C LEU A 115 4.66 2.85 -2.39
N ASP A 116 3.67 2.85 -3.28
CA ASP A 116 2.90 4.03 -3.71
C ASP A 116 2.03 4.63 -2.58
N GLN A 117 1.82 3.89 -1.49
CA GLN A 117 1.10 4.34 -0.29
C GLN A 117 2.02 4.92 0.80
N ARG A 118 3.33 5.08 0.56
CA ARG A 118 4.31 5.54 1.55
C ARG A 118 3.93 6.85 2.23
N ASP A 119 3.55 7.84 1.42
CA ASP A 119 3.27 9.19 1.93
C ASP A 119 1.97 9.21 2.75
N ASN A 120 0.99 8.38 2.39
CA ASN A 120 -0.23 8.20 3.18
C ASN A 120 0.04 7.51 4.52
N ARG A 121 0.92 6.51 4.56
CA ARG A 121 1.36 5.86 5.81
C ARG A 121 2.08 6.86 6.72
N ALA A 122 2.96 7.68 6.16
CA ALA A 122 3.67 8.72 6.89
C ALA A 122 2.68 9.76 7.46
N GLU A 123 1.72 10.23 6.66
CA GLU A 123 0.70 11.17 7.11
C GLU A 123 -0.16 10.55 8.22
N LEU A 124 -0.64 9.31 8.05
CA LEU A 124 -1.41 8.59 9.06
C LEU A 124 -0.65 8.50 10.39
N ARG A 125 0.63 8.12 10.37
CA ARG A 125 1.49 8.10 11.57
C ARG A 125 1.62 9.48 12.21
N ARG A 126 1.75 10.53 11.41
CA ARG A 126 1.91 11.93 11.87
C ARG A 126 0.65 12.47 12.56
N ILE A 127 -0.54 12.09 12.06
CA ILE A 127 -1.82 12.59 12.61
C ILE A 127 -2.35 11.73 13.77
N CYS A 128 -1.93 10.47 13.87
CA CYS A 128 -2.27 9.60 14.98
C CYS A 128 -1.74 10.15 16.31
N ARG A 129 -2.44 9.80 17.40
CA ARG A 129 -2.08 10.15 18.78
C ARG A 129 -2.29 8.94 19.68
N PRO A 130 -1.56 8.85 20.81
CA PRO A 130 -1.80 7.81 21.81
C PRO A 130 -3.27 7.73 22.22
N GLY A 131 -3.82 6.52 22.25
CA GLY A 131 -5.21 6.26 22.63
C GLY A 131 -6.27 6.47 21.53
N MET A 132 -5.89 6.98 20.35
CA MET A 132 -6.80 7.01 19.19
C MET A 132 -7.18 5.59 18.75
N LYS A 133 -8.38 5.45 18.19
CA LYS A 133 -8.88 4.21 17.58
C LYS A 133 -8.79 4.33 16.07
N VAL A 134 -7.99 3.46 15.45
CA VAL A 134 -7.79 3.44 13.99
C VAL A 134 -8.39 2.17 13.40
N LEU A 135 -9.26 2.31 12.41
CA LEU A 135 -9.79 1.21 11.62
C LEU A 135 -9.05 1.13 10.29
N ASN A 136 -8.36 0.03 10.03
CA ASN A 136 -7.72 -0.26 8.75
C ASN A 136 -8.51 -1.33 8.02
N THR A 137 -9.18 -0.98 6.92
CA THR A 137 -9.97 -1.90 6.10
C THR A 137 -9.21 -2.33 4.85
N PHE A 138 -9.49 -3.54 4.35
CA PHE A 138 -8.73 -4.13 3.23
C PHE A 138 -7.22 -4.13 3.51
N ALA A 139 -6.89 -4.47 4.76
CA ALA A 139 -5.63 -4.08 5.36
C ALA A 139 -4.40 -4.75 4.75
N TYR A 140 -4.57 -5.86 4.02
CA TYR A 140 -3.48 -6.69 3.53
C TYR A 140 -2.53 -7.06 4.69
N THR A 141 -1.23 -6.83 4.55
CA THR A 141 -0.20 -7.07 5.58
C THR A 141 -0.17 -6.01 6.69
N GLY A 142 -1.17 -5.10 6.71
CA GLY A 142 -1.42 -4.19 7.82
C GLY A 142 -0.46 -3.02 7.94
N ALA A 143 0.18 -2.58 6.85
CA ALA A 143 1.18 -1.52 6.90
C ALA A 143 0.65 -0.20 7.53
N PHE A 144 -0.58 0.20 7.24
CA PHE A 144 -1.22 1.34 7.93
C PHE A 144 -1.46 1.08 9.43
N SER A 145 -1.82 -0.15 9.81
CA SER A 145 -2.01 -0.53 11.22
C SER A 145 -0.71 -0.40 11.99
N VAL A 146 0.42 -0.87 11.43
CA VAL A 146 1.74 -0.75 12.06
C VAL A 146 2.11 0.71 12.28
N CYS A 147 1.89 1.57 11.28
CA CYS A 147 2.12 3.02 11.41
C CYS A 147 1.26 3.67 12.50
N ALA A 148 -0.03 3.32 12.59
CA ALA A 148 -0.92 3.79 13.65
C ALA A 148 -0.47 3.32 15.03
N ALA A 149 -0.15 2.03 15.16
CA ALA A 149 0.30 1.42 16.41
C ALA A 149 1.59 2.06 16.93
N LEU A 150 2.56 2.33 16.04
CA LEU A 150 3.80 3.05 16.39
C LEU A 150 3.57 4.49 16.87
N ALA A 151 2.41 5.08 16.57
CA ALA A 151 1.99 6.38 17.09
C ALA A 151 1.16 6.27 18.39
N GLY A 152 1.03 5.07 18.96
CA GLY A 152 0.31 4.77 20.19
C GLY A 152 -1.21 4.58 20.01
N ALA A 153 -1.69 4.46 18.78
CA ALA A 153 -3.11 4.23 18.52
C ALA A 153 -3.47 2.75 18.68
N GLN A 154 -4.67 2.47 19.19
CA GLN A 154 -5.24 1.12 19.17
C GLN A 154 -5.86 0.85 17.80
N THR A 155 -5.45 -0.23 17.14
CA THR A 155 -5.90 -0.53 15.77
C THR A 155 -6.92 -1.65 15.73
N THR A 156 -7.87 -1.54 14.81
CA THR A 156 -8.68 -2.66 14.32
C THR A 156 -8.32 -2.90 12.86
N THR A 157 -7.78 -4.07 12.55
CA THR A 157 -7.30 -4.47 11.22
C THR A 157 -8.26 -5.48 10.60
N LEU A 158 -8.86 -5.12 9.46
CA LEU A 158 -9.82 -5.97 8.75
C LEU A 158 -9.25 -6.45 7.42
N ASP A 159 -9.31 -7.76 7.19
CA ASP A 159 -8.99 -8.36 5.89
C ASP A 159 -9.78 -9.66 5.68
N LEU A 160 -10.02 -10.03 4.42
CA LEU A 160 -10.68 -11.29 4.07
C LEU A 160 -9.76 -12.50 4.31
N ALA A 161 -8.46 -12.32 4.12
CA ALA A 161 -7.48 -13.39 4.14
C ALA A 161 -6.81 -13.51 5.51
N GLN A 162 -6.98 -14.66 6.16
CA GLN A 162 -6.29 -14.98 7.42
C GLN A 162 -4.75 -14.88 7.30
N PRO A 163 -4.11 -15.34 6.19
CA PRO A 163 -2.67 -15.15 6.01
C PRO A 163 -2.22 -13.69 6.07
N CYS A 164 -3.02 -12.75 5.53
CA CYS A 164 -2.73 -11.31 5.59
C CYS A 164 -2.77 -10.78 7.03
N LEU A 165 -3.75 -11.20 7.82
CA LEU A 165 -3.83 -10.84 9.24
C LEU A 165 -2.67 -11.42 10.05
N SER A 166 -2.27 -12.66 9.78
CA SER A 166 -1.08 -13.25 10.40
C SER A 166 0.19 -12.49 10.02
N TRP A 167 0.35 -12.10 8.76
CA TRP A 167 1.47 -11.26 8.31
C TRP A 167 1.46 -9.87 8.96
N CYS A 168 0.29 -9.26 9.18
CA CYS A 168 0.18 -8.03 9.96
C CYS A 168 0.70 -8.20 11.39
N ARG A 169 0.39 -9.32 12.06
CA ARG A 169 0.91 -9.61 13.41
C ARG A 169 2.44 -9.72 13.41
N GLU A 170 3.01 -10.35 12.39
CA GLU A 170 4.46 -10.40 12.21
C GLU A 170 5.07 -9.01 11.99
N ASN A 171 4.43 -8.17 11.16
CA ASN A 171 4.88 -6.80 10.96
C ASN A 171 4.78 -5.95 12.24
N MET A 172 3.77 -6.16 13.08
CA MET A 172 3.69 -5.51 14.40
C MET A 172 4.83 -5.96 15.31
N ALA A 173 5.05 -7.27 15.45
CA ALA A 173 6.14 -7.81 16.26
C ALA A 173 7.52 -7.35 15.76
N LEU A 174 7.70 -7.24 14.44
CA LEU A 174 8.90 -6.67 13.82
C LEU A 174 9.14 -5.20 14.21
N ASN A 175 8.18 -4.49 14.78
CA ASN A 175 8.32 -3.11 15.23
C ASN A 175 8.16 -2.97 16.74
N ASP A 176 8.38 -4.06 17.48
CA ASP A 176 8.30 -4.10 18.95
C ASP A 176 6.90 -3.69 19.48
N ILE A 177 5.86 -3.93 18.67
CA ILE A 177 4.45 -3.78 19.04
C ILE A 177 3.92 -5.16 19.41
N ASP A 178 3.30 -5.28 20.58
CA ASP A 178 2.57 -6.49 20.95
C ASP A 178 1.26 -6.59 20.15
N PRO A 179 1.10 -7.58 19.26
CA PRO A 179 -0.13 -7.73 18.48
C PRO A 179 -1.37 -8.07 19.33
N ASP A 180 -1.23 -8.42 20.61
CA ASP A 180 -2.37 -8.71 21.50
C ASP A 180 -3.04 -7.43 22.04
N ASP A 181 -2.38 -6.27 21.95
CA ASP A 181 -2.96 -4.97 22.28
C ASP A 181 -3.90 -4.43 21.17
N HIS A 182 -3.98 -5.15 20.04
CA HIS A 182 -4.66 -4.74 18.82
C HIS A 182 -5.71 -5.76 18.35
N TYR A 183 -6.70 -5.30 17.58
CA TYR A 183 -7.78 -6.16 17.08
C TYR A 183 -7.57 -6.56 15.62
N PHE A 184 -7.81 -7.84 15.32
CA PHE A 184 -7.72 -8.42 13.98
C PHE A 184 -9.04 -9.10 13.67
N CYS A 185 -9.76 -8.67 12.64
CA CYS A 185 -11.04 -9.27 12.29
C CYS A 185 -11.02 -9.77 10.86
N LYS A 186 -11.08 -11.09 10.72
CA LYS A 186 -11.26 -11.74 9.43
C LYS A 186 -12.69 -11.50 8.94
N GLY A 187 -12.83 -11.09 7.69
CA GLY A 187 -14.13 -11.02 7.02
C GLY A 187 -14.28 -9.83 6.09
N ASP A 188 -15.45 -9.74 5.48
CA ASP A 188 -15.78 -8.67 4.54
C ASP A 188 -15.87 -7.32 5.25
N ALA A 189 -15.21 -6.31 4.67
CA ALA A 189 -15.11 -4.99 5.27
C ALA A 189 -16.46 -4.26 5.33
N LEU A 190 -17.33 -4.41 4.32
CA LEU A 190 -18.65 -3.77 4.32
C LEU A 190 -19.53 -4.37 5.43
N HIS A 191 -19.50 -5.70 5.60
CA HIS A 191 -20.20 -6.36 6.69
C HIS A 191 -19.70 -5.91 8.08
N TRP A 192 -18.38 -5.78 8.26
CA TRP A 192 -17.81 -5.30 9.52
C TRP A 192 -18.19 -3.83 9.80
N LEU A 193 -18.17 -2.97 8.79
CA LEU A 193 -18.59 -1.57 8.93
C LEU A 193 -20.07 -1.46 9.33
N ASP A 194 -20.98 -2.18 8.67
CA ASP A 194 -22.40 -2.22 9.07
C ASP A 194 -22.56 -2.72 10.51
N ARG A 195 -21.85 -3.79 10.89
CA ARG A 195 -21.88 -4.31 12.26
C ARG A 195 -21.37 -3.28 13.28
N PHE A 196 -20.25 -2.61 13.01
CA PHE A 196 -19.70 -1.58 13.89
C PHE A 196 -20.63 -0.38 14.03
N ALA A 197 -21.26 0.04 12.93
CA ALA A 197 -22.26 1.11 12.94
C ALA A 197 -23.46 0.74 13.84
N ARG A 198 -24.03 -0.47 13.69
CA ARG A 198 -25.13 -0.97 14.54
C ARG A 198 -24.77 -1.08 16.01
N GLN A 199 -23.50 -1.38 16.30
CA GLN A 199 -22.97 -1.45 17.67
C GLN A 199 -22.59 -0.07 18.23
N GLY A 200 -22.74 1.01 17.46
CA GLY A 200 -22.34 2.35 17.89
C GLY A 200 -20.82 2.51 18.04
N ARG A 201 -20.00 1.61 17.48
CA ARG A 201 -18.54 1.73 17.53
C ARG A 201 -18.10 2.93 16.68
N ARG A 202 -17.07 3.63 17.16
CA ARG A 202 -16.52 4.82 16.52
C ARG A 202 -15.00 4.75 16.46
N PHE A 203 -14.43 5.26 15.38
CA PHE A 203 -13.00 5.33 15.12
C PHE A 203 -12.60 6.76 14.78
N ASP A 204 -11.43 7.19 15.27
CA ASP A 204 -10.88 8.53 15.01
C ASP A 204 -10.33 8.63 13.60
N ILE A 205 -9.76 7.54 13.08
CA ILE A 205 -9.26 7.44 11.71
C ILE A 205 -9.72 6.13 11.08
N ILE A 206 -10.20 6.20 9.85
CA ILE A 206 -10.58 5.03 9.04
C ILE A 206 -9.79 5.03 7.73
N VAL A 207 -9.21 3.89 7.34
CA VAL A 207 -8.53 3.70 6.05
C VAL A 207 -9.38 2.81 5.16
N LEU A 208 -9.66 3.28 3.95
CA LEU A 208 -10.38 2.59 2.90
C LEU A 208 -9.45 2.43 1.68
N ASP A 209 -8.89 1.23 1.48
CA ASP A 209 -8.04 0.91 0.32
C ASP A 209 -8.48 -0.41 -0.36
N PRO A 210 -9.70 -0.48 -0.91
CA PRO A 210 -10.23 -1.71 -1.48
C PRO A 210 -9.53 -2.12 -2.79
N PRO A 211 -9.51 -3.43 -3.11
CA PRO A 211 -9.17 -3.88 -4.47
C PRO A 211 -10.16 -3.30 -5.48
N THR A 212 -9.77 -3.11 -6.74
CA THR A 212 -10.66 -2.50 -7.76
C THR A 212 -11.95 -3.29 -8.03
N PHE A 213 -11.88 -4.60 -7.81
CA PHE A 213 -12.97 -5.55 -7.98
C PHE A 213 -12.88 -6.61 -6.90
N SER A 214 -14.02 -6.93 -6.29
CA SER A 214 -14.15 -8.10 -5.42
C SER A 214 -15.50 -8.78 -5.64
N ARG A 215 -15.56 -10.04 -5.24
CA ARG A 215 -16.80 -10.81 -5.20
C ARG A 215 -16.92 -11.41 -3.81
N ASP A 216 -18.06 -11.22 -3.16
CA ASP A 216 -18.32 -11.83 -1.85
C ASP A 216 -18.63 -13.34 -1.99
N GLU A 217 -18.73 -14.03 -0.85
CA GLU A 217 -19.06 -15.46 -0.81
C GLU A 217 -20.45 -15.80 -1.41
N LYS A 218 -21.33 -14.80 -1.52
CA LYS A 218 -22.70 -14.93 -2.05
C LYS A 218 -22.78 -14.57 -3.54
N GLY A 219 -21.67 -14.18 -4.17
CA GLY A 219 -21.60 -13.81 -5.58
C GLY A 219 -21.90 -12.35 -5.90
N HIS A 220 -22.18 -11.50 -4.90
CA HIS A 220 -22.30 -10.05 -5.13
C HIS A 220 -20.98 -9.49 -5.61
N VAL A 221 -21.07 -8.65 -6.63
CA VAL A 221 -19.92 -8.03 -7.26
C VAL A 221 -19.83 -6.61 -6.73
N TRP A 222 -18.69 -6.30 -6.11
CA TRP A 222 -18.34 -4.94 -5.72
C TRP A 222 -17.33 -4.38 -6.71
N ARG A 223 -17.55 -3.13 -7.16
CA ARG A 223 -16.65 -2.41 -8.07
C ARG A 223 -16.41 -1.02 -7.55
N VAL A 224 -15.14 -0.65 -7.47
CA VAL A 224 -14.74 0.70 -7.05
C VAL A 224 -15.36 1.79 -7.93
N GLU A 225 -15.60 1.55 -9.22
CA GLU A 225 -16.20 2.55 -10.11
C GLU A 225 -17.69 2.81 -9.84
N LYS A 226 -18.35 1.97 -9.05
CA LYS A 226 -19.80 2.02 -8.82
C LYS A 226 -20.20 2.15 -7.36
N ASP A 227 -19.46 1.50 -6.47
CA ASP A 227 -19.91 1.19 -5.11
C ASP A 227 -19.07 1.88 -4.03
N TYR A 228 -18.14 2.78 -4.41
CA TYR A 228 -17.22 3.41 -3.47
C TYR A 228 -17.90 4.44 -2.56
N ASP A 229 -18.91 5.16 -3.06
CA ASP A 229 -19.73 6.09 -2.27
C ASP A 229 -20.47 5.36 -1.14
N HIS A 230 -21.00 4.16 -1.41
CA HIS A 230 -21.60 3.29 -0.40
C HIS A 230 -20.58 2.86 0.66
N LEU A 231 -19.37 2.48 0.26
CA LEU A 231 -18.29 2.14 1.20
C LEU A 231 -17.94 3.34 2.11
N VAL A 232 -17.82 4.53 1.54
CA VAL A 232 -17.55 5.76 2.29
C VAL A 232 -18.69 6.09 3.25
N ASN A 233 -19.94 5.88 2.85
CA ASN A 233 -21.10 6.11 3.71
C ASN A 233 -21.11 5.17 4.94
N LEU A 234 -20.82 3.87 4.75
CA LEU A 234 -20.69 2.91 5.85
C LEU A 234 -19.54 3.28 6.80
N ALA A 235 -18.41 3.73 6.24
CA ALA A 235 -17.29 4.22 7.04
C ALA A 235 -17.64 5.48 7.83
N ALA A 236 -18.33 6.44 7.21
CA ALA A 236 -18.78 7.68 7.87
C ALA A 236 -19.71 7.39 9.07
N ALA A 237 -20.56 6.37 8.99
CA ALA A 237 -21.40 5.93 10.12
C ALA A 237 -20.59 5.40 11.33
N CYS A 238 -19.34 4.99 11.08
CA CYS A 238 -18.39 4.52 12.10
C CYS A 238 -17.37 5.61 12.51
N LEU A 239 -17.46 6.83 11.95
CA LEU A 239 -16.47 7.87 12.19
C LEU A 239 -16.79 8.67 13.46
N ALA A 240 -15.80 8.87 14.33
CA ALA A 240 -15.92 9.74 15.49
C ALA A 240 -16.09 11.21 15.06
N PRO A 241 -16.73 12.07 15.87
CA PRO A 241 -16.74 13.52 15.62
C PRO A 241 -15.31 14.07 15.49
N GLY A 242 -15.04 14.86 14.43
CA GLY A 242 -13.69 15.36 14.12
C GLY A 242 -12.73 14.31 13.54
N GLY A 243 -13.21 13.09 13.28
CA GLY A 243 -12.44 12.00 12.71
C GLY A 243 -12.11 12.20 11.22
N ARG A 244 -11.24 11.33 10.71
CA ARG A 244 -10.76 11.39 9.32
C ARG A 244 -10.89 10.05 8.61
N ILE A 245 -11.17 10.08 7.31
CA ILE A 245 -11.16 8.90 6.45
C ILE A 245 -10.10 9.09 5.36
N LEU A 246 -9.15 8.17 5.26
CA LEU A 246 -8.32 8.03 4.07
C LEU A 246 -9.09 7.19 3.05
N CYS A 247 -9.52 7.81 1.96
CA CYS A 247 -10.12 7.15 0.81
C CYS A 247 -9.05 6.92 -0.25
N SER A 248 -8.80 5.68 -0.64
CA SER A 248 -7.79 5.30 -1.62
C SER A 248 -8.33 4.35 -2.69
N THR A 249 -7.81 4.48 -3.92
CA THR A 249 -7.99 3.48 -4.97
C THR A 249 -6.88 3.54 -6.01
N ASN A 250 -6.43 2.38 -6.47
CA ASN A 250 -5.50 2.23 -7.60
C ASN A 250 -6.21 2.00 -8.95
N CYS A 251 -7.53 2.27 -9.04
CA CYS A 251 -8.30 2.05 -10.25
C CYS A 251 -7.92 3.04 -11.37
N ARG A 252 -7.19 2.54 -12.38
CA ARG A 252 -6.75 3.31 -13.55
C ARG A 252 -7.91 3.95 -14.33
N LYS A 253 -9.07 3.28 -14.38
CA LYS A 253 -10.25 3.77 -15.12
C LYS A 253 -10.97 4.94 -14.43
N LEU A 254 -10.79 5.09 -13.12
CA LEU A 254 -11.44 6.14 -12.35
C LEU A 254 -10.56 7.38 -12.34
N THR A 255 -11.09 8.54 -12.68
CA THR A 255 -10.35 9.81 -12.62
C THR A 255 -10.45 10.43 -11.22
N MET A 256 -9.47 11.25 -10.81
CA MET A 256 -9.53 11.96 -9.52
C MET A 256 -10.82 12.80 -9.34
N PRO A 257 -11.32 13.55 -10.35
CA PRO A 257 -12.61 14.25 -10.21
C PRO A 257 -13.80 13.31 -10.02
N ALA A 258 -13.84 12.16 -10.70
CA ALA A 258 -14.89 11.17 -10.50
C ALA A 258 -14.83 10.55 -9.10
N PHE A 259 -13.62 10.19 -8.66
CA PHE A 259 -13.39 9.65 -7.32
C PHE A 259 -13.81 10.65 -6.22
N ARG A 260 -13.44 11.93 -6.36
CA ARG A 260 -13.84 12.99 -5.43
C ARG A 260 -15.36 13.13 -5.33
N ARG A 261 -16.10 13.00 -6.45
CA ARG A 261 -17.58 13.00 -6.42
C ARG A 261 -18.14 11.82 -5.63
N MET A 262 -17.57 10.62 -5.79
CA MET A 262 -18.00 9.44 -5.03
C MET A 262 -17.73 9.60 -3.54
N VAL A 263 -16.53 10.08 -3.16
CA VAL A 263 -16.20 10.37 -1.75
C VAL A 263 -17.15 11.43 -1.19
N SER A 264 -17.38 12.53 -1.91
CA SER A 264 -18.32 13.57 -1.49
C SER A 264 -19.76 13.07 -1.36
N ALA A 265 -20.20 12.12 -2.18
CA ALA A 265 -21.54 11.54 -2.05
C ALA A 265 -21.67 10.69 -0.78
N GLY A 266 -20.62 9.94 -0.42
CA GLY A 266 -20.60 9.13 0.80
C GLY A 266 -20.46 9.94 2.09
N ILE A 267 -19.81 11.10 2.05
CA ILE A 267 -19.63 12.01 3.19
C ILE A 267 -19.76 13.51 2.79
N PRO A 268 -21.01 14.01 2.57
CA PRO A 268 -21.27 15.32 1.94
C PRO A 268 -20.70 16.56 2.63
N SER A 269 -20.53 16.53 3.95
CA SER A 269 -20.09 17.69 4.73
C SER A 269 -18.58 17.71 5.00
N ALA A 270 -17.82 16.71 4.55
CA ALA A 270 -16.40 16.63 4.83
C ALA A 270 -15.57 17.56 3.95
N SER A 271 -14.51 18.13 4.54
CA SER A 271 -13.42 18.73 3.77
C SER A 271 -12.60 17.63 3.10
N LEU A 272 -12.38 17.75 1.79
CA LEU A 272 -11.69 16.73 0.99
C LEU A 272 -10.33 17.26 0.49
N ILE A 273 -9.24 16.64 0.93
CA ILE A 273 -7.86 16.98 0.55
C ILE A 273 -7.30 15.83 -0.30
N SER A 274 -7.04 16.10 -1.57
CA SER A 274 -6.41 15.12 -2.48
C SER A 274 -4.91 15.03 -2.20
N VAL A 275 -4.36 13.82 -2.20
CA VAL A 275 -2.94 13.54 -2.05
C VAL A 275 -2.37 13.11 -3.40
N PRO A 276 -1.26 13.70 -3.87
CA PRO A 276 -0.63 13.30 -5.11
C PRO A 276 0.09 11.94 -4.97
N MET A 277 0.49 11.36 -6.10
CA MET A 277 1.43 10.24 -6.13
C MET A 277 2.75 10.60 -5.43
N PRO A 278 3.41 9.64 -4.76
CA PRO A 278 4.75 9.87 -4.24
C PRO A 278 5.73 10.24 -5.37
N PHE A 279 6.73 11.07 -5.05
CA PHE A 279 7.62 11.67 -6.07
C PHE A 279 8.39 10.65 -6.94
N ASP A 280 8.56 9.43 -6.45
CA ASP A 280 9.26 8.33 -7.11
C ASP A 280 8.35 7.49 -8.02
N PHE A 281 7.04 7.73 -7.97
CA PHE A 281 6.05 7.20 -8.91
C PHE A 281 5.63 8.29 -9.90
N ASP A 282 6.55 8.62 -10.82
CA ASP A 282 6.41 9.72 -11.77
C ASP A 282 5.98 9.29 -13.18
N GLY A 283 5.48 8.05 -13.33
CA GLY A 283 4.90 7.54 -14.57
C GLY A 283 3.43 7.90 -14.73
N GLU A 284 2.55 6.94 -14.47
CA GLU A 284 1.10 7.10 -14.64
C GLU A 284 0.44 7.47 -13.30
N ASP A 285 -0.43 8.48 -13.29
CA ASP A 285 -1.18 8.88 -12.10
C ASP A 285 -2.40 7.97 -11.86
N TYR A 286 -2.12 6.76 -11.33
CA TYR A 286 -3.14 5.73 -11.14
C TYR A 286 -3.73 5.66 -9.73
N LEU A 287 -2.99 6.05 -8.70
CA LEU A 287 -3.45 6.06 -7.31
C LEU A 287 -4.20 7.36 -7.03
N LYS A 288 -5.42 7.25 -6.49
CA LYS A 288 -6.22 8.41 -6.08
C LYS A 288 -6.40 8.30 -4.59
N CYS A 289 -5.89 9.28 -3.86
CA CYS A 289 -6.02 9.36 -2.42
C CYS A 289 -6.70 10.67 -2.02
N ILE A 290 -7.67 10.60 -1.12
CA ILE A 290 -8.37 11.74 -0.53
C ILE A 290 -8.46 11.53 0.97
N TRP A 291 -7.95 12.48 1.75
CA TRP A 291 -8.31 12.60 3.16
C TRP A 291 -9.63 13.38 3.26
N ALA A 292 -10.67 12.71 3.77
CA ALA A 292 -11.95 13.31 4.13
C ALA A 292 -11.96 13.62 5.63
N GLN A 293 -12.16 14.87 6.00
CA GLN A 293 -12.22 15.32 7.40
C GLN A 293 -13.61 15.84 7.73
N ASN A 294 -14.22 15.22 8.74
CA ASN A 294 -15.52 15.61 9.31
C ASN A 294 -15.37 16.72 10.36
#